data_AF-A0AA52AVT1-F1
#
_entry.id   AF-A0AA52AVT1-F1
#
_cell.length_a   1.000
_cell.length_b   1.000
_cell.length_c   1.000
_cell.angle_alpha   90.00
_cell.angle_beta   90.00
_cell.angle_gamma   90.00
#
_symmetry.space_group_name_H-M   'P 1'
#
loop_
_entity.id
_entity.type
_entity.pdbx_description
1 polymer ?
#
loop_
_entity_poly.entity_id
_entity_poly.type
_entity_poly.pdbx_seq_one_letter_code
_entity_poly.pdbx_strand_id
1 'polypeptide(L)'
;MTTNADTAQVKRRRRAPAGAAVLREDVTEAIRAAVFEELAAVGYARMSIEGIARRAGVGKTAVYRRWRSKLHLVLDLVSAVAVQGLPAPDTGSLETDLRLLYEVTSRALRHPVAGQIIPDLQAEAARNPDIAEAMQKALREGQQSVASGIVAAAVARGEIREGIDVDLALDLISGPLYWRAVVVRSPKLPKGYLGGLARATAGALKAL
;
A
#
# COMPACT_ATOMS: atom_id res chain seq x y z
N MET A 1 -10.15 -18.09 -70.63
CA MET A 1 -10.51 -17.14 -69.54
C MET A 1 -11.32 -17.96 -68.55
N THR A 2 -10.84 -18.29 -67.36
CA THR A 2 -10.41 -17.39 -66.28
C THR A 2 -9.40 -18.05 -65.35
N THR A 3 -8.36 -17.31 -65.02
CA THR A 3 -7.26 -17.62 -64.11
C THR A 3 -7.72 -17.40 -62.66
N ASN A 4 -7.67 -18.43 -61.80
CA ASN A 4 -7.80 -18.23 -60.35
C ASN A 4 -6.42 -17.95 -59.77
N ALA A 5 -6.17 -16.69 -59.45
CA ALA A 5 -4.98 -16.24 -58.75
C ALA A 5 -5.17 -16.47 -57.24
N ASP A 6 -4.42 -17.44 -56.74
CA ASP A 6 -4.22 -17.74 -55.33
C ASP A 6 -3.55 -16.52 -54.64
N THR A 7 -4.32 -15.81 -53.81
CA THR A 7 -3.82 -14.64 -53.06
C THR A 7 -3.53 -15.05 -51.62
N ALA A 8 -2.27 -15.46 -51.39
CA ALA A 8 -1.74 -15.71 -50.06
C ALA A 8 -1.76 -14.43 -49.21
N GLN A 9 -2.61 -14.40 -48.18
CA GLN A 9 -2.64 -13.33 -47.18
C GLN A 9 -1.38 -13.38 -46.31
N VAL A 10 -0.50 -12.39 -46.48
CA VAL A 10 0.66 -12.17 -45.62
C VAL A 10 0.18 -11.72 -44.23
N LYS A 11 0.18 -12.63 -43.25
CA LYS A 11 -0.01 -12.30 -41.83
C LYS A 11 1.06 -11.29 -41.38
N ARG A 12 0.66 -10.04 -41.22
CA ARG A 12 1.49 -8.96 -40.64
C ARG A 12 1.89 -9.34 -39.21
N ARG A 13 3.12 -9.83 -39.02
CA ARG A 13 3.72 -10.03 -37.69
C ARG A 13 3.77 -8.67 -36.96
N ARG A 14 2.91 -8.50 -35.95
CA ARG A 14 2.99 -7.37 -35.00
C ARG A 14 4.39 -7.40 -34.36
N ARG A 15 5.23 -6.42 -34.67
CA ARG A 15 6.54 -6.24 -34.02
C ARG A 15 6.30 -6.00 -32.53
N ALA A 16 6.95 -6.80 -31.69
CA ALA A 16 6.99 -6.55 -30.25
C ALA A 16 7.55 -5.14 -30.01
N PRO A 17 6.95 -4.35 -29.10
CA PRO A 17 7.36 -2.96 -28.93
C PRO A 17 8.80 -2.92 -28.38
N ALA A 18 9.68 -2.23 -29.12
CA ALA A 18 11.07 -1.99 -28.73
C ALA A 18 11.13 -1.25 -27.38
N GLY A 19 12.21 -1.45 -26.62
CA GLY A 19 12.40 -1.08 -25.20
C GLY A 19 12.14 0.37 -24.76
N ALA A 20 11.70 1.27 -25.64
CA ALA A 20 11.12 2.56 -25.28
C ALA A 20 9.69 2.47 -24.71
N ALA A 21 8.98 1.36 -24.97
CA ALA A 21 7.62 1.11 -24.46
C ALA A 21 7.60 0.51 -23.04
N VAL A 22 8.75 0.01 -22.56
CA VAL A 22 8.88 -0.47 -21.19
C VAL A 22 9.28 0.72 -20.33
N LEU A 23 8.45 1.04 -19.33
CA LEU A 23 8.78 2.05 -18.34
C LEU A 23 10.07 1.62 -17.64
N ARG A 24 11.12 2.44 -17.74
CA ARG A 24 12.36 2.14 -17.06
C ARG A 24 12.17 2.31 -15.55
N GLU A 25 12.56 1.29 -14.80
CA GLU A 25 12.39 1.22 -13.35
C GLU A 25 13.28 2.22 -12.61
N ASP A 26 14.50 2.45 -13.09
CA ASP A 26 15.42 3.46 -12.56
C ASP A 26 14.79 4.86 -12.53
N VAL A 27 14.04 5.21 -13.57
CA VAL A 27 13.29 6.47 -13.65
C VAL A 27 12.08 6.47 -12.72
N THR A 28 11.41 5.34 -12.54
CA THR A 28 10.29 5.22 -11.59
C THR A 28 10.79 5.48 -10.15
N GLU A 29 11.90 4.86 -9.77
CA GLU A 29 12.53 5.03 -8.45
C GLU A 29 13.08 6.45 -8.24
N ALA A 30 13.69 7.05 -9.27
CA ALA A 30 14.12 8.45 -9.20
C ALA A 30 12.95 9.41 -8.98
N ILE A 31 11.79 9.14 -9.61
CA ILE A 31 10.58 9.93 -9.37
C ILE A 31 10.07 9.70 -7.95
N ARG A 32 9.99 8.46 -7.46
CA ARG A 32 9.56 8.15 -6.07
C ARG A 32 10.43 8.85 -5.03
N ALA A 33 11.76 8.85 -5.22
CA ALA A 33 12.69 9.57 -4.35
C ALA A 33 12.41 11.10 -4.36
N ALA A 34 12.27 11.69 -5.55
CA ALA A 34 11.95 13.10 -5.71
C ALA A 34 10.61 13.51 -5.08
N VAL A 35 9.62 12.61 -5.10
CA VAL A 35 8.34 12.81 -4.43
C VAL A 35 8.53 12.87 -2.93
N PHE A 36 9.27 11.91 -2.36
CA PHE A 36 9.53 11.91 -0.94
C PHE A 36 10.23 13.21 -0.50
N GLU A 37 11.25 13.64 -1.24
CA GLU A 37 11.96 14.90 -0.96
C GLU A 37 11.07 16.14 -1.06
N GLU A 38 10.26 16.26 -2.12
CA GLU A 38 9.35 17.40 -2.29
C GLU A 38 8.29 17.41 -1.20
N LEU A 39 7.73 16.25 -0.87
CA LEU A 39 6.72 16.09 0.17
C LEU A 39 7.29 16.42 1.56
N ALA A 40 8.50 15.97 1.87
CA ALA A 40 9.19 16.31 3.11
C ALA A 40 9.53 17.81 3.19
N ALA A 41 9.82 18.46 2.05
CA ALA A 41 10.17 19.87 1.99
C ALA A 41 8.97 20.81 2.13
N VAL A 42 7.85 20.49 1.45
CA VAL A 42 6.73 21.44 1.32
C VAL A 42 5.37 20.89 1.79
N GLY A 43 5.26 19.60 2.12
CA GLY A 43 4.01 18.95 2.48
C GLY A 43 3.09 18.68 1.27
N TYR A 44 2.08 17.84 1.46
CA TYR A 44 1.22 17.36 0.36
C TYR A 44 0.52 18.52 -0.37
N ALA A 45 0.01 19.50 0.37
CA ALA A 45 -0.76 20.62 -0.17
C ALA A 45 0.06 21.45 -1.17
N ARG A 46 1.31 21.80 -0.82
CA ARG A 46 2.17 22.66 -1.66
C ARG A 46 2.99 21.89 -2.70
N MET A 47 3.04 20.56 -2.60
CA MET A 47 3.76 19.73 -3.57
C MET A 47 3.20 19.88 -4.98
N SER A 48 4.10 19.96 -5.97
CA SER A 48 3.79 20.13 -7.40
C SER A 48 4.47 19.07 -8.27
N ILE A 49 3.85 18.72 -9.41
CA ILE A 49 4.44 17.79 -10.39
C ILE A 49 5.68 18.41 -11.04
N GLU A 50 5.69 19.74 -11.21
CA GLU A 50 6.82 20.56 -11.63
C GLU A 50 8.01 20.39 -10.68
N GLY A 51 7.75 20.48 -9.37
CA GLY A 51 8.73 20.28 -8.30
C GLY A 51 9.37 18.91 -8.36
N ILE A 52 8.52 17.88 -8.41
CA ILE A 52 8.93 16.48 -8.51
C ILE A 52 9.76 16.23 -9.78
N ALA A 53 9.27 16.68 -10.94
CA ALA A 53 9.94 16.45 -12.22
C ALA A 53 11.34 17.09 -12.25
N ARG A 54 11.47 18.30 -11.70
CA ARG A 54 12.75 19.00 -11.57
C ARG A 54 13.74 18.24 -10.68
N ARG A 55 13.30 17.76 -9.52
CA ARG A 55 14.13 16.97 -8.59
C ARG A 55 14.57 15.64 -9.19
N ALA A 56 13.67 14.95 -9.87
CA ALA A 56 13.95 13.67 -10.53
C ALA A 56 14.78 13.81 -11.83
N GLY A 57 15.02 15.03 -12.32
CA GLY A 57 15.70 15.25 -13.59
C GLY A 57 14.93 14.76 -14.81
N VAL A 58 13.59 14.76 -14.75
CA VAL A 58 12.71 14.27 -15.83
C VAL A 58 11.72 15.34 -16.29
N GLY A 59 11.12 15.14 -17.47
CA GLY A 59 10.00 15.97 -17.93
C GLY A 59 8.68 15.58 -17.27
N LYS A 60 7.73 16.52 -17.14
CA LYS A 60 6.38 16.26 -16.59
C LYS A 60 5.66 15.09 -17.27
N THR A 61 5.82 14.97 -18.59
CA THR A 61 5.25 13.87 -19.38
C THR A 61 5.71 12.49 -18.90
N ALA A 62 6.95 12.37 -18.41
CA ALA A 62 7.47 11.12 -17.87
C ALA A 62 6.81 10.74 -16.53
N VAL A 63 6.39 11.73 -15.74
CA VAL A 63 5.62 11.55 -14.50
C VAL A 63 4.18 11.15 -14.84
N TYR A 64 3.50 11.92 -15.70
CA TYR A 64 2.10 11.65 -16.07
C TYR A 64 1.89 10.31 -16.79
N ARG A 65 2.89 9.84 -17.55
CA ARG A 65 2.84 8.52 -18.18
C ARG A 65 2.80 7.37 -17.15
N ARG A 66 3.31 7.58 -15.95
CA ARG A 66 3.35 6.59 -14.86
C ARG A 66 2.20 6.77 -13.88
N TRP A 67 1.91 8.01 -13.51
CA TRP A 67 0.87 8.33 -12.55
C TRP A 67 -0.07 9.40 -13.08
N ARG A 68 -1.37 9.08 -13.08
CA ARG A 68 -2.42 9.96 -13.58
C ARG A 68 -2.62 11.25 -12.78
N SER A 69 -2.09 11.33 -11.56
CA SER A 69 -2.25 12.51 -10.69
C SER A 69 -1.20 12.52 -9.56
N LYS A 70 -1.06 13.66 -8.89
CA LYS A 70 -0.29 13.81 -7.64
C LYS A 70 -0.69 12.79 -6.58
N LEU A 71 -2.00 12.57 -6.36
CA LEU A 71 -2.50 11.62 -5.36
C LEU A 71 -2.06 10.18 -5.64
N HIS A 72 -2.26 9.70 -6.86
CA HIS A 72 -1.86 8.36 -7.28
C HIS A 72 -0.38 8.08 -7.08
N LEU A 73 0.44 9.11 -7.32
CA LEU A 73 1.87 9.04 -7.13
C LEU A 73 2.27 8.97 -5.65
N VAL A 74 1.56 9.66 -4.75
CA VAL A 74 1.81 9.55 -3.30
C VAL A 74 1.33 8.22 -2.75
N LEU A 75 0.16 7.74 -3.18
CA LEU A 75 -0.35 6.44 -2.75
C LEU A 75 0.57 5.30 -3.17
N ASP A 76 1.14 5.36 -4.38
CA ASP A 76 2.15 4.41 -4.84
C ASP A 76 3.41 4.43 -3.94
N LEU A 77 3.89 5.61 -3.55
CA LEU A 77 5.02 5.74 -2.62
C LEU A 77 4.70 5.15 -1.22
N VAL A 78 3.48 5.37 -0.71
CA VAL A 78 3.05 4.79 0.57
C VAL A 78 2.93 3.27 0.47
N SER A 79 2.38 2.75 -0.63
CA SER A 79 2.27 1.31 -0.87
C SER A 79 3.62 0.62 -0.98
N ALA A 80 4.64 1.28 -1.53
CA ALA A 80 6.00 0.74 -1.65
C ALA A 80 6.69 0.51 -0.29
N VAL A 81 6.32 1.25 0.76
CA VAL A 81 6.84 1.07 2.12
C VAL A 81 5.88 0.29 3.04
N ALA A 82 4.66 0.06 2.57
CA ALA A 82 3.67 -0.74 3.29
C ALA A 82 4.03 -2.22 3.23
N VAL A 83 3.41 -3.02 4.10
CA VAL A 83 3.60 -4.47 4.19
C VAL A 83 2.86 -5.22 3.07
N GLN A 84 2.70 -4.59 1.90
CA GLN A 84 1.94 -5.17 0.80
C GLN A 84 2.71 -6.32 0.14
N GLY A 85 2.00 -7.42 -0.14
CA GLY A 85 2.55 -8.57 -0.85
C GLY A 85 3.38 -9.55 -0.01
N LEU A 86 3.51 -9.35 1.30
CA LEU A 86 4.03 -10.40 2.17
C LEU A 86 2.99 -11.50 2.35
N PRO A 87 3.39 -12.80 2.36
CA PRO A 87 2.47 -13.86 2.72
C PRO A 87 1.99 -13.67 4.16
N ALA A 88 0.73 -14.01 4.42
CA ALA A 88 0.22 -14.10 5.78
C ALA A 88 1.07 -15.11 6.58
N PRO A 89 1.55 -14.75 7.79
CA PRO A 89 2.13 -15.72 8.69
C PRO A 89 1.12 -16.85 8.96
N ASP A 90 1.60 -18.08 8.92
CA ASP A 90 0.85 -19.27 9.33
C ASP A 90 1.71 -20.10 10.27
N THR A 91 1.88 -19.57 11.49
CA THR A 91 2.72 -20.19 12.52
C THR A 91 1.97 -21.24 13.35
N GLY A 92 0.68 -21.46 13.05
CA GLY A 92 -0.22 -22.33 13.81
C GLY A 92 -0.85 -21.68 15.04
N SER A 93 -0.70 -20.37 15.23
CA SER A 93 -1.32 -19.63 16.35
C SER A 93 -1.68 -18.20 15.96
N LEU A 94 -2.96 -17.84 16.14
CA LEU A 94 -3.47 -16.50 15.86
C LEU A 94 -2.67 -15.41 16.58
N GLU A 95 -2.34 -15.62 17.86
CA GLU A 95 -1.55 -14.65 18.63
C GLU A 95 -0.15 -14.44 18.02
N THR A 96 0.50 -15.52 17.61
CA THR A 96 1.85 -15.44 17.03
C THR A 96 1.82 -14.79 15.66
N ASP A 97 0.82 -15.12 14.84
CA ASP A 97 0.61 -14.53 13.51
C ASP A 97 0.36 -13.01 13.64
N LEU A 98 -0.51 -12.60 14.57
CA LEU A 98 -0.76 -11.18 14.87
C LEU A 98 0.49 -10.45 15.37
N ARG A 99 1.28 -11.08 16.23
CA ARG A 99 2.54 -10.49 16.72
C ARG A 99 3.50 -10.22 15.57
N LEU A 100 3.67 -11.16 14.65
CA LEU A 100 4.53 -11.00 13.47
C LEU A 100 4.03 -9.88 12.57
N LEU A 101 2.72 -9.84 12.29
CA LEU A 101 2.10 -8.76 11.54
C LEU A 101 2.39 -7.40 12.20
N TYR A 102 2.23 -7.31 13.51
CA TYR A 102 2.47 -6.08 14.27
C TYR A 102 3.93 -5.65 14.27
N GLU A 103 4.87 -6.58 14.34
CA GLU A 103 6.30 -6.27 14.25
C GLU A 103 6.67 -5.65 12.91
N VAL A 104 6.18 -6.22 11.81
CA VAL A 104 6.44 -5.71 10.46
C VAL A 104 5.72 -4.38 10.23
N THR A 105 4.42 -4.30 10.58
CA THR A 105 3.63 -3.07 10.42
C THR A 105 4.19 -1.93 11.25
N SER A 106 4.65 -2.21 12.48
CA SER A 106 5.27 -1.21 13.34
C SER A 106 6.59 -0.69 12.77
N ARG A 107 7.37 -1.52 12.08
CA ARG A 107 8.58 -1.09 11.36
C ARG A 107 8.22 -0.21 10.17
N ALA A 108 7.23 -0.61 9.37
CA ALA A 108 6.75 0.15 8.21
C ALA A 108 6.25 1.54 8.63
N LEU A 109 5.42 1.64 9.68
CA LEU A 109 4.89 2.91 10.18
C LEU A 109 5.95 3.83 10.80
N ARG A 110 7.11 3.30 11.21
CA ARG A 110 8.26 4.10 11.66
C ARG A 110 9.12 4.60 10.50
N HIS A 111 8.90 4.12 9.27
CA HIS A 111 9.61 4.61 8.11
C HIS A 111 9.33 6.12 7.92
N PRO A 112 10.34 6.98 7.68
CA PRO A 112 10.13 8.42 7.56
C PRO A 112 9.06 8.80 6.54
N VAL A 113 9.03 8.11 5.39
CA VAL A 113 7.97 8.21 4.37
C VAL A 113 6.59 7.98 4.99
N ALA A 114 6.35 6.85 5.63
CA ALA A 114 5.03 6.54 6.20
C ALA A 114 4.64 7.53 7.32
N GLY A 115 5.58 7.82 8.22
CA GLY A 115 5.34 8.66 9.40
C GLY A 115 5.05 10.13 9.08
N GLN A 116 5.56 10.66 7.97
CA GLN A 116 5.27 12.03 7.53
C GLN A 116 4.06 12.10 6.59
N ILE A 117 3.97 11.17 5.63
CA ILE A 117 2.98 11.25 4.56
C ILE A 117 1.59 10.86 5.04
N ILE A 118 1.47 9.79 5.84
CA ILE A 118 0.15 9.28 6.24
C ILE A 118 -0.64 10.32 7.06
N PRO A 119 -0.05 11.01 8.06
CA PRO A 119 -0.77 12.05 8.79
C PRO A 119 -1.15 13.25 7.91
N ASP A 120 -0.28 13.66 6.98
CA ASP A 120 -0.55 14.76 6.05
C ASP A 120 -1.72 14.42 5.11
N LEU A 121 -1.73 13.20 4.56
CA LEU A 121 -2.82 12.70 3.74
C LEU A 121 -4.14 12.60 4.52
N GLN A 122 -4.09 12.14 5.77
CA GLN A 122 -5.29 12.09 6.64
C GLN A 122 -5.85 13.49 6.91
N ALA A 123 -4.98 14.47 7.17
CA ALA A 123 -5.40 15.86 7.36
C ALA A 123 -6.04 16.46 6.11
N GLU A 124 -5.59 16.03 4.93
CA GLU A 124 -6.14 16.47 3.65
C GLU A 124 -7.44 15.72 3.28
N ALA A 125 -7.53 14.43 3.60
CA ALA A 125 -8.73 13.61 3.39
C ALA A 125 -9.97 14.18 4.10
N ALA A 126 -9.79 14.84 5.24
CA ALA A 126 -10.87 15.52 5.96
C ALA A 126 -11.52 16.67 5.16
N ARG A 127 -10.83 17.21 4.15
CA ARG A 127 -11.29 18.33 3.31
C ARG A 127 -11.47 17.95 1.84
N ASN A 128 -11.06 16.73 1.46
CA ASN A 128 -11.08 16.28 0.07
C ASN A 128 -11.60 14.82 -0.01
N PRO A 129 -12.86 14.61 -0.45
CA PRO A 129 -13.46 13.29 -0.57
C PRO A 129 -12.71 12.32 -1.48
N ASP A 130 -12.13 12.80 -2.59
CA ASP A 130 -11.39 11.96 -3.53
C ASP A 130 -10.12 11.38 -2.90
N ILE A 131 -9.47 12.16 -2.03
CA ILE A 131 -8.30 11.71 -1.26
C ILE A 131 -8.74 10.68 -0.22
N ALA A 132 -9.85 10.94 0.49
CA ALA A 132 -10.39 10.00 1.46
C ALA A 132 -10.73 8.65 0.79
N GLU A 133 -11.42 8.67 -0.36
CA GLU A 133 -11.79 7.46 -1.09
C GLU A 133 -10.56 6.69 -1.57
N ALA A 134 -9.58 7.37 -2.15
CA ALA A 134 -8.37 6.72 -2.65
C ALA A 134 -7.53 6.13 -1.51
N MET A 135 -7.44 6.80 -0.36
CA MET A 135 -6.79 6.26 0.83
C MET A 135 -7.51 5.04 1.36
N GLN A 136 -8.84 5.10 1.50
CA GLN A 136 -9.61 3.95 1.95
C GLN A 136 -9.44 2.76 1.01
N LYS A 137 -9.46 2.99 -0.31
CA LYS A 137 -9.22 1.95 -1.30
C LYS A 137 -7.83 1.33 -1.15
N ALA A 138 -6.79 2.15 -1.06
CA ALA A 138 -5.41 1.67 -0.90
C ALA A 138 -5.20 0.90 0.41
N LEU A 139 -5.81 1.34 1.51
CA LEU A 139 -5.78 0.65 2.80
C LEU A 139 -6.53 -0.68 2.74
N ARG A 140 -7.74 -0.70 2.16
CA ARG A 140 -8.51 -1.93 1.96
C ARG A 140 -7.72 -2.94 1.13
N GLU A 141 -7.27 -2.57 -0.07
CA GLU A 141 -6.53 -3.45 -0.97
C GLU A 141 -5.21 -3.96 -0.35
N GLY A 142 -4.51 -3.12 0.42
CA GLY A 142 -3.23 -3.46 1.03
C GLY A 142 -3.32 -4.29 2.31
N GLN A 143 -4.23 -3.95 3.20
CA GLN A 143 -4.36 -4.58 4.53
C GLN A 143 -5.24 -5.83 4.49
N GLN A 144 -6.21 -5.88 3.59
CA GLN A 144 -7.09 -7.05 3.46
C GLN A 144 -6.35 -8.30 3.01
N SER A 145 -5.15 -8.24 2.42
CA SER A 145 -4.49 -9.48 1.97
C SER A 145 -3.85 -10.25 3.13
N VAL A 146 -3.07 -9.58 3.98
CA VAL A 146 -2.30 -10.25 5.05
C VAL A 146 -3.18 -10.51 6.28
N ALA A 147 -3.91 -9.51 6.76
CA ALA A 147 -4.71 -9.64 7.97
C ALA A 147 -5.92 -10.56 7.75
N SER A 148 -6.59 -10.49 6.60
CA SER A 148 -7.66 -11.46 6.29
C SER A 148 -7.12 -12.86 6.10
N GLY A 149 -5.89 -13.01 5.59
CA GLY A 149 -5.21 -14.31 5.52
C GLY A 149 -4.99 -14.93 6.91
N ILE A 150 -4.56 -14.12 7.88
CA ILE A 150 -4.43 -14.55 9.29
C ILE A 150 -5.80 -14.96 9.87
N VAL A 151 -6.84 -14.15 9.63
CA VAL A 151 -8.21 -14.46 10.08
C VAL A 151 -8.70 -15.77 9.46
N ALA A 152 -8.54 -15.95 8.16
CA ALA A 152 -8.94 -17.17 7.47
C ALA A 152 -8.19 -18.41 7.99
N ALA A 153 -6.88 -18.30 8.22
CA ALA A 153 -6.09 -19.39 8.80
C ALA A 153 -6.54 -19.72 10.22
N ALA A 154 -6.83 -18.71 11.05
CA ALA A 154 -7.33 -18.91 12.40
C ALA A 154 -8.72 -19.55 12.44
N VAL A 155 -9.62 -19.20 11.51
CA VAL A 155 -10.92 -19.88 11.33
C VAL A 155 -10.70 -21.34 10.95
N ALA A 156 -9.82 -21.62 9.97
CA ALA A 156 -9.54 -22.98 9.53
C ALA A 156 -8.94 -23.86 10.64
N ARG A 157 -8.20 -23.27 11.58
CA ARG A 157 -7.67 -23.94 12.78
C ARG A 157 -8.69 -24.07 13.91
N GLY A 158 -9.88 -23.47 13.79
CA GLY A 158 -10.89 -23.43 14.85
C GLY A 158 -10.51 -22.53 16.02
N GLU A 159 -9.56 -21.61 15.84
CA GLU A 159 -9.15 -20.68 16.90
C GLU A 159 -10.18 -19.56 17.10
N ILE A 160 -10.96 -19.22 16.07
CA ILE A 160 -12.03 -18.20 16.09
C ILE A 160 -13.25 -18.73 15.32
N ARG A 161 -14.45 -18.17 15.60
CA ARG A 161 -15.72 -18.65 15.02
C ARG A 161 -15.74 -18.54 13.49
N GLU A 162 -16.43 -19.50 12.85
CA GLU A 162 -16.86 -19.33 11.46
C GLU A 162 -17.90 -18.20 11.35
N GLY A 163 -17.83 -17.43 10.26
CA GLY A 163 -18.72 -16.29 10.05
C GLY A 163 -18.47 -15.12 11.00
N ILE A 164 -17.23 -14.94 11.46
CA ILE A 164 -16.79 -13.70 12.10
C ILE A 164 -16.95 -12.52 11.13
N ASP A 165 -17.32 -11.36 11.66
CA ASP A 165 -17.29 -10.11 10.90
C ASP A 165 -15.82 -9.76 10.59
N VAL A 166 -15.43 -9.96 9.33
CA VAL A 166 -14.06 -9.75 8.87
C VAL A 166 -13.69 -8.27 8.93
N ASP A 167 -14.61 -7.36 8.62
CA ASP A 167 -14.33 -5.93 8.64
C ASP A 167 -14.06 -5.46 10.08
N LEU A 168 -14.89 -5.91 11.04
CA LEU A 168 -14.63 -5.65 12.46
C LEU A 168 -13.31 -6.27 12.94
N ALA A 169 -12.99 -7.50 12.49
CA ALA A 169 -11.72 -8.13 12.82
C ALA A 169 -10.52 -7.30 12.30
N LEU A 170 -10.60 -6.80 11.07
CA LEU A 170 -9.55 -5.97 10.48
C LEU A 170 -9.39 -4.63 11.21
N ASP A 171 -10.50 -4.02 11.65
CA ASP A 171 -10.49 -2.80 12.46
C ASP A 171 -9.79 -3.02 13.81
N LEU A 172 -10.09 -4.13 14.49
CA LEU A 172 -9.43 -4.51 15.75
C LEU A 172 -7.94 -4.81 15.56
N ILE A 173 -7.58 -5.44 14.44
CA ILE A 173 -6.19 -5.75 14.12
C ILE A 173 -5.42 -4.45 13.85
N SER A 174 -5.90 -3.61 12.95
CA SER A 174 -5.13 -2.47 12.42
C SER A 174 -5.26 -1.20 13.28
N GLY A 175 -6.44 -0.95 13.82
CA GLY A 175 -6.81 0.31 14.49
C GLY A 175 -5.85 0.75 15.60
N PRO A 176 -5.49 -0.11 16.57
CA PRO A 176 -4.65 0.30 17.70
C PRO A 176 -3.27 0.81 17.27
N LEU A 177 -2.66 0.19 16.26
CA LEU A 177 -1.33 0.58 15.79
C LEU A 177 -1.39 1.89 14.98
N TYR A 178 -2.42 2.07 14.15
CA TYR A 178 -2.67 3.31 13.42
C TYR A 178 -3.01 4.48 14.36
N TRP A 179 -3.84 4.26 15.38
CA TRP A 179 -4.14 5.27 16.40
C TRP A 179 -2.85 5.80 17.02
N ARG A 180 -1.95 4.92 17.43
CA ARG A 180 -0.67 5.32 18.03
C ARG A 180 0.26 6.03 17.05
N ALA A 181 0.37 5.51 15.82
CA ALA A 181 1.30 6.05 14.83
C ALA A 181 0.85 7.39 14.27
N VAL A 182 -0.44 7.55 13.96
CA VAL A 182 -0.99 8.69 13.22
C VAL A 182 -1.60 9.73 14.14
N VAL A 183 -2.38 9.31 15.14
CA VAL A 183 -3.10 10.22 16.04
C VAL A 183 -2.23 10.63 17.21
N VAL A 184 -1.71 9.67 17.97
CA VAL A 184 -0.83 9.95 19.13
C VAL A 184 0.55 10.41 18.69
N ARG A 185 0.98 10.04 17.46
CA ARG A 185 2.32 10.33 16.90
C ARG A 185 3.46 9.90 17.83
N SER A 186 3.31 8.72 18.45
CA SER A 186 4.28 8.15 19.39
C SER A 186 4.96 6.91 18.77
N PRO A 187 6.07 7.08 18.01
CA PRO A 187 6.71 5.99 17.27
C PRO A 187 7.44 5.00 18.17
N LYS A 188 7.81 5.39 19.40
CA LYS A 188 8.48 4.53 20.37
C LYS A 188 7.45 3.74 21.16
N LEU A 189 7.35 2.45 20.88
CA LEU A 189 6.46 1.56 21.60
C LEU A 189 7.11 1.09 22.91
N PRO A 190 6.34 0.99 24.01
CA PRO A 190 6.83 0.38 25.24
C PRO A 190 7.32 -1.07 25.02
N LYS A 191 8.25 -1.53 25.85
CA LYS A 191 8.71 -2.92 25.81
C LYS A 191 7.52 -3.86 26.01
N GLY A 192 7.42 -4.89 25.17
CA GLY A 192 6.34 -5.88 25.24
C GLY A 192 4.98 -5.41 24.69
N TYR A 193 4.87 -4.15 24.24
CA TYR A 193 3.59 -3.60 23.75
C TYR A 193 2.98 -4.43 22.61
N LEU A 194 3.78 -4.81 21.61
CA LEU A 194 3.28 -5.59 20.46
C LEU A 194 2.78 -6.98 20.85
N GLY A 195 3.45 -7.63 21.81
CA GLY A 195 3.00 -8.93 22.33
C GLY A 195 1.73 -8.81 23.18
N GLY A 196 1.62 -7.74 23.98
CA GLY A 196 0.39 -7.44 24.71
C GLY A 196 -0.78 -7.13 23.78
N LEU A 197 -0.53 -6.37 22.71
CA LEU A 197 -1.52 -6.07 21.69
C LEU A 197 -1.96 -7.34 20.95
N ALA A 198 -1.02 -8.20 20.54
CA ALA A 198 -1.34 -9.49 19.90
C ALA A 198 -2.25 -10.36 20.77
N ARG A 199 -1.94 -10.50 22.07
CA ARG A 199 -2.81 -11.21 23.02
C ARG A 199 -4.19 -10.61 23.14
N ALA A 200 -4.27 -9.30 23.33
CA ALA A 200 -5.53 -8.60 23.50
C ALA A 200 -6.41 -8.72 22.25
N THR A 201 -5.83 -8.51 21.07
CA THR A 201 -6.55 -8.66 19.79
C THR A 201 -6.99 -10.10 19.58
N ALA A 202 -6.12 -11.10 19.79
CA ALA A 202 -6.51 -12.50 19.68
C ALA A 202 -7.66 -12.87 20.63
N GLY A 203 -7.63 -12.38 21.87
CA GLY A 203 -8.72 -12.56 22.83
C GLY A 203 -10.03 -11.90 22.38
N ALA A 204 -9.96 -10.69 21.82
CA ALA A 204 -11.12 -9.99 21.28
C ALA A 204 -11.73 -10.74 20.09
N LEU A 205 -10.91 -11.19 19.14
CA LEU A 205 -11.37 -11.96 17.98
C LEU A 205 -12.01 -13.31 18.36
N LYS A 206 -11.53 -13.93 19.46
CA LYS A 206 -12.12 -15.15 20.02
C LYS A 206 -13.46 -14.93 20.71
N ALA A 207 -13.75 -13.70 21.11
CA ALA A 207 -14.98 -13.33 21.81
C ALA A 207 -16.10 -12.84 20.87
N LEU A 208 -15.77 -12.54 19.61
CA LEU A 208 -16.74 -12.28 18.55
C LEU A 208 -17.42 -13.58 18.12
#